data_AF-A0A9E2F6Q3-F1
#
_entry.id   AF-A0A9E2F6Q3-F1
#
_cell.length_a   1.000
_cell.length_b   1.000
_cell.length_c   1.000
_cell.angle_alpha   90.00
_cell.angle_beta   90.00
_cell.angle_gamma   90.00
#
_symmetry.space_group_name_H-M   'P 1'
#
loop_
_entity.id
_entity.type
_entity.pdbx_description
1 polymer ?
#
loop_
_entity_poly.entity_id
_entity_poly.type
_entity_poly.pdbx_seq_one_letter_code
_entity_poly.pdbx_strand_id
1 'polypeptide(L)'
;MADYFLLHNRDIHACYDDSVITVYNNNPYPIRKARGYSPTALKLNFKKRPVVVFACGADLKNSFTFIKDGYAFISQHNGDLEDYQTYTNYQRNIEIFQKLFRLEPDTIAYDLHPDYFSTLYARSLSAKSWRIPLQHHYAHTASCMADNGLNEKVIGISFDGVGYGIDGNLWGGEFMIADFNGFERVAHLQYLPLPGGDISVKKPYRIALSYLHTLLGKLPFNLELFKYTNDEEIELIFHQIDKNFNTFLTSSCGRLFDAVSSILDICQKVTYEGQAAMELEMLSEGKSNNHTDYYTFDLIESGNSWIIKLGSLLDSILNDYLKNIDKGVIGNRFHNTLAKMALTISELMRKNYGLNKVVLSGGCFQNQLLLKKTILQLQNQGFEVYIHKNVPPNDGGISLGQAVIAYVRSSSG
;
A
#
# COMPACT_ATOMS: atom_id res chain seq x y z
N MET A 1 -30.85 2.59 5.34
CA MET A 1 -31.93 3.10 4.47
C MET A 1 -32.35 4.47 4.96
N ALA A 2 -32.96 5.29 4.11
CA ALA A 2 -33.37 6.66 4.42
C ALA A 2 -34.88 6.76 4.67
N ASP A 3 -35.29 7.72 5.52
CA ASP A 3 -36.70 8.00 5.82
C ASP A 3 -37.39 8.83 4.72
N TYR A 4 -36.62 9.66 4.00
CA TYR A 4 -37.12 10.56 2.95
C TYR A 4 -36.14 10.62 1.77
N PHE A 5 -36.68 10.90 0.58
CA PHE A 5 -35.91 11.07 -0.65
C PHE A 5 -36.14 12.46 -1.24
N LEU A 6 -35.06 13.20 -1.48
CA LEU A 6 -35.07 14.46 -2.22
C LEU A 6 -34.42 14.24 -3.59
N LEU A 7 -35.25 14.18 -4.64
CA LEU A 7 -34.83 13.85 -6.00
C LEU A 7 -34.97 15.06 -6.93
N HIS A 8 -34.41 14.96 -8.14
CA HIS A 8 -34.53 15.95 -9.20
C HIS A 8 -34.63 15.30 -10.58
N ASN A 9 -35.05 16.07 -11.58
CA ASN A 9 -35.23 15.64 -12.97
C ASN A 9 -33.99 15.85 -13.86
N ARG A 10 -32.81 16.08 -13.28
CA ARG A 10 -31.54 16.14 -14.02
C ARG A 10 -30.82 14.80 -13.90
N ASP A 11 -30.63 14.10 -15.02
CA ASP A 11 -29.95 12.79 -14.98
C ASP A 11 -28.48 12.91 -14.56
N ILE A 12 -28.00 11.93 -13.79
CA ILE A 12 -26.59 11.77 -13.44
C ILE A 12 -25.97 10.79 -14.43
N HIS A 13 -25.24 11.31 -15.41
CA HIS A 13 -24.69 10.50 -16.50
C HIS A 13 -23.45 9.68 -16.11
N ALA A 14 -22.62 10.24 -15.22
CA ALA A 14 -21.41 9.62 -14.70
C ALA A 14 -21.41 9.72 -13.17
N CYS A 15 -21.14 8.60 -12.50
CA CYS A 15 -21.08 8.54 -11.06
C CYS A 15 -19.72 9.05 -10.57
N TYR A 16 -19.75 9.98 -9.62
CA TYR A 16 -18.57 10.47 -8.91
C TYR A 16 -18.87 10.48 -7.43
N ASP A 17 -18.11 9.69 -6.67
CA ASP A 17 -18.08 9.81 -5.22
C ASP A 17 -17.53 11.19 -4.80
N ASP A 18 -17.79 11.54 -3.55
CA ASP A 18 -17.10 12.66 -2.92
C ASP A 18 -15.60 12.38 -2.79
N SER A 19 -14.78 13.38 -3.12
CA SER A 19 -13.35 13.32 -2.85
C SER A 19 -13.09 13.42 -1.35
N VAL A 20 -12.11 12.67 -0.85
CA VAL A 20 -11.65 12.71 0.54
C VAL A 20 -10.19 13.10 0.54
N ILE A 21 -9.88 14.21 1.21
CA ILE A 21 -8.56 14.83 1.24
C ILE A 21 -8.21 15.09 2.71
N THR A 22 -6.99 14.76 3.12
CA THR A 22 -6.41 15.24 4.37
C THR A 22 -5.40 16.34 4.09
N VAL A 23 -4.82 16.95 5.12
CA VAL A 23 -3.86 18.05 4.96
C VAL A 23 -2.53 17.67 5.59
N TYR A 24 -1.47 17.78 4.80
CA TYR A 24 -0.10 17.62 5.26
C TYR A 24 0.69 18.90 4.94
N ASN A 25 1.29 19.54 5.96
CA ASN A 25 2.01 20.82 5.82
C ASN A 25 1.24 21.87 5.00
N ASN A 26 -0.02 22.11 5.33
CA ASN A 26 -0.94 23.03 4.63
C ASN A 26 -1.20 22.72 3.15
N ASN A 27 -0.79 21.55 2.66
CA ASN A 27 -1.05 21.09 1.31
C ASN A 27 -2.08 19.94 1.32
N PRO A 28 -2.95 19.86 0.30
CA PRO A 28 -3.83 18.70 0.09
C PRO A 28 -3.02 17.40 0.00
N TYR A 29 -3.45 16.39 0.75
CA TYR A 29 -2.94 15.03 0.67
C TYR A 29 -4.11 14.08 0.41
N PRO A 30 -4.29 13.61 -0.84
CA PRO A 30 -5.50 12.90 -1.24
C PRO A 30 -5.58 11.50 -0.63
N ILE A 31 -6.80 11.13 -0.21
CA ILE A 31 -7.15 9.78 0.25
C ILE A 31 -8.04 9.09 -0.79
N ARG A 32 -9.01 9.83 -1.34
CA ARG A 32 -9.89 9.44 -2.44
C ARG A 32 -10.03 10.61 -3.40
N LYS A 33 -9.68 10.39 -4.67
CA LYS A 33 -9.82 11.39 -5.73
C LYS A 33 -11.03 11.05 -6.62
N ALA A 34 -12.06 11.88 -6.56
CA ALA A 34 -13.29 11.70 -7.34
C ALA A 34 -13.88 13.08 -7.72
N ARG A 35 -15.05 13.46 -7.18
CA ARG A 35 -15.74 14.72 -7.50
C ARG A 35 -14.84 15.94 -7.29
N GLY A 36 -14.86 16.87 -8.25
CA GLY A 36 -14.09 18.12 -8.21
C GLY A 36 -12.63 17.99 -8.66
N TYR A 37 -12.14 16.75 -8.85
CA TYR A 37 -10.77 16.50 -9.29
C TYR A 37 -10.72 15.69 -10.59
N SER A 38 -11.46 14.59 -10.70
CA SER A 38 -11.56 13.83 -11.96
C SER A 38 -12.56 14.53 -12.90
N PRO A 39 -12.31 14.58 -14.23
CA PRO A 39 -11.23 13.93 -14.99
C PRO A 39 -10.03 14.86 -15.30
N THR A 40 -9.60 15.71 -14.34
CA THR A 40 -8.47 16.63 -14.58
C THR A 40 -7.21 15.86 -14.98
N ALA A 41 -6.62 16.22 -16.11
CA ALA A 41 -5.44 15.58 -16.64
C ALA A 41 -4.17 16.06 -15.95
N LEU A 42 -3.28 15.12 -15.61
CA LEU A 42 -1.94 15.41 -15.12
C LEU A 42 -0.98 15.53 -16.31
N LYS A 43 -0.29 16.66 -16.43
CA LYS A 43 0.74 16.85 -17.46
C LYS A 43 1.99 16.06 -17.07
N LEU A 44 2.48 15.21 -17.97
CA LEU A 44 3.67 14.39 -17.74
C LEU A 44 4.92 15.05 -18.32
N ASN A 45 6.04 14.95 -17.59
CA ASN A 45 7.35 15.42 -18.05
C ASN A 45 8.12 14.34 -18.84
N PHE A 46 7.44 13.71 -19.81
CA PHE A 46 8.06 12.75 -20.73
C PHE A 46 8.06 13.28 -22.16
N LYS A 47 8.99 12.76 -22.99
CA LYS A 47 8.92 12.97 -24.43
C LYS A 47 7.58 12.45 -24.96
N LYS A 48 6.89 13.27 -25.76
CA LYS A 48 5.64 12.86 -26.41
C LYS A 48 5.88 11.68 -27.35
N ARG A 49 4.98 10.70 -27.31
CA ARG A 49 4.99 9.49 -28.13
C ARG A 49 3.58 9.31 -28.72
N PRO A 50 3.46 8.82 -29.96
CA PRO A 50 2.17 8.56 -30.59
C PRO A 50 1.61 7.21 -30.11
N VAL A 51 1.48 7.01 -28.80
CA VAL A 51 0.96 5.80 -28.18
C VAL A 51 -0.10 6.17 -27.16
N VAL A 52 -1.21 5.46 -27.18
CA VAL A 52 -2.26 5.53 -26.16
C VAL A 52 -2.08 4.37 -25.20
N VAL A 53 -1.86 4.68 -23.94
CA VAL A 53 -1.76 3.68 -22.87
C VAL A 53 -3.04 3.68 -22.06
N PHE A 54 -3.52 2.50 -21.70
CA PHE A 54 -4.56 2.29 -20.70
C PHE A 54 -4.00 1.47 -19.54
N ALA A 55 -4.17 1.93 -18.32
CA ALA A 55 -3.79 1.22 -17.10
C ALA A 55 -5.02 0.93 -16.26
N CYS A 56 -5.24 -0.34 -15.94
CA CYS A 56 -6.46 -0.82 -15.29
C CYS A 56 -6.53 -0.49 -13.78
N GLY A 57 -5.40 -0.25 -13.13
CA GLY A 57 -5.32 -0.06 -11.67
C GLY A 57 -5.16 -1.38 -10.91
N ALA A 58 -5.45 -1.30 -9.61
CA ALA A 58 -5.63 -2.44 -8.71
C ALA A 58 -7.14 -2.71 -8.49
N ASP A 59 -7.52 -3.72 -7.73
CA ASP A 59 -8.94 -4.02 -7.47
C ASP A 59 -9.55 -3.19 -6.34
N LEU A 60 -8.81 -2.99 -5.27
CA LEU A 60 -9.24 -2.17 -4.14
C LEU A 60 -9.07 -0.69 -4.45
N LYS A 61 -10.05 0.11 -4.04
CA LYS A 61 -10.08 1.57 -4.23
C LYS A 61 -9.76 2.01 -5.66
N ASN A 62 -10.15 1.20 -6.64
CA ASN A 62 -9.70 1.28 -8.02
C ASN A 62 -9.83 2.68 -8.61
N SER A 63 -8.81 3.07 -9.36
CA SER A 63 -8.90 4.02 -10.46
C SER A 63 -8.19 3.40 -11.67
N PHE A 64 -8.64 3.74 -12.88
CA PHE A 64 -7.88 3.53 -14.11
C PHE A 64 -7.28 4.84 -14.65
N THR A 65 -6.26 4.73 -15.49
CA THR A 65 -5.59 5.88 -16.11
C THR A 65 -5.39 5.64 -17.61
N PHE A 66 -5.63 6.67 -18.42
CA PHE A 66 -5.18 6.71 -19.82
C PHE A 66 -4.03 7.70 -20.00
N ILE A 67 -3.08 7.43 -20.89
CA ILE A 67 -2.09 8.41 -21.34
C ILE A 67 -2.24 8.65 -22.83
N LYS A 68 -2.30 9.93 -23.22
CA LYS A 68 -2.25 10.39 -24.61
C LYS A 68 -1.64 11.78 -24.68
N ASP A 69 -0.80 12.03 -25.69
CA ASP A 69 -0.19 13.34 -25.98
C ASP A 69 0.60 13.99 -24.81
N GLY A 70 1.11 13.17 -23.89
CA GLY A 70 1.85 13.61 -22.70
C GLY A 70 0.97 14.00 -21.51
N TYR A 71 -0.30 13.61 -21.51
CA TYR A 71 -1.24 13.83 -20.42
C TYR A 71 -1.76 12.50 -19.88
N ALA A 72 -1.83 12.36 -18.56
CA ALA A 72 -2.49 11.26 -17.87
C ALA A 72 -3.91 11.66 -17.44
N PHE A 73 -4.92 10.98 -17.98
CA PHE A 73 -6.33 11.11 -17.65
C PHE A 73 -6.70 10.05 -16.63
N ILE A 74 -6.69 10.45 -15.35
CA ILE A 74 -6.97 9.56 -14.23
C ILE A 74 -8.47 9.60 -13.97
N SER A 75 -9.09 8.43 -13.88
CA SER A 75 -10.51 8.30 -13.55
C SER A 75 -10.81 8.70 -12.11
N GLN A 76 -12.10 8.83 -11.82
CA GLN A 76 -12.59 8.89 -10.46
C GLN A 76 -12.34 7.57 -9.73
N HIS A 77 -12.40 7.61 -8.40
CA HIS A 77 -12.54 6.40 -7.60
C HIS A 77 -13.74 5.58 -8.06
N ASN A 78 -13.49 4.33 -8.44
CA ASN A 78 -14.53 3.37 -8.84
C ASN A 78 -15.00 2.54 -7.65
N GLY A 79 -14.13 2.25 -6.68
CA GLY A 79 -14.46 1.44 -5.50
C GLY A 79 -13.72 0.10 -5.50
N ASP A 80 -14.34 -0.92 -4.94
CA ASP A 80 -13.85 -2.30 -4.90
C ASP A 80 -14.41 -3.09 -6.08
N LEU A 81 -13.53 -3.56 -6.98
CA LEU A 81 -13.94 -4.26 -8.19
C LEU A 81 -14.49 -5.67 -7.95
N GLU A 82 -14.40 -6.23 -6.74
CA GLU A 82 -15.08 -7.49 -6.41
C GLU A 82 -16.61 -7.32 -6.37
N ASP A 83 -17.10 -6.11 -6.08
CA ASP A 83 -18.53 -5.80 -6.14
C ASP A 83 -19.01 -5.68 -7.60
N TYR A 84 -20.02 -6.46 -7.97
CA TYR A 84 -20.51 -6.53 -9.35
C TYR A 84 -21.03 -5.19 -9.88
N GLN A 85 -21.70 -4.40 -9.05
CA GLN A 85 -22.21 -3.09 -9.45
C GLN A 85 -21.06 -2.12 -9.70
N THR A 86 -20.04 -2.17 -8.84
CA THR A 86 -18.80 -1.41 -8.98
C THR A 86 -18.04 -1.79 -10.25
N TYR A 87 -17.87 -3.08 -10.52
CA TYR A 87 -17.22 -3.57 -11.73
C TYR A 87 -17.95 -3.13 -13.02
N THR A 88 -19.29 -3.20 -13.03
CA THR A 88 -20.10 -2.73 -14.17
C THR A 88 -19.94 -1.23 -14.39
N ASN A 89 -19.92 -0.44 -13.32
CA ASN A 89 -19.69 1.00 -13.38
C ASN A 89 -18.28 1.34 -13.87
N TYR A 90 -17.27 0.59 -13.42
CA TYR A 90 -15.88 0.71 -13.90
C TYR A 90 -15.81 0.54 -15.43
N GLN A 91 -16.42 -0.52 -15.97
CA GLN A 91 -16.46 -0.77 -17.43
C GLN A 91 -17.15 0.38 -18.18
N ARG A 92 -18.29 0.86 -17.68
CA ARG A 92 -19.00 2.00 -18.26
C ARG A 92 -18.18 3.29 -18.22
N ASN A 93 -17.46 3.55 -17.12
CA ASN A 93 -16.60 4.73 -16.99
C ASN A 93 -15.45 4.70 -18.00
N ILE A 94 -14.87 3.52 -18.27
CA ILE A 94 -13.84 3.36 -19.30
C ILE A 94 -14.39 3.75 -20.68
N GLU A 95 -15.57 3.26 -21.05
CA GLU A 95 -16.19 3.61 -22.34
C GLU A 95 -16.47 5.11 -22.47
N ILE A 96 -16.90 5.76 -21.37
CA ILE A 96 -17.11 7.21 -21.33
C ILE A 96 -15.79 7.93 -21.59
N PHE A 97 -14.70 7.54 -20.93
CA PHE A 97 -13.37 8.14 -21.13
C PHE A 97 -12.88 7.94 -22.57
N GLN A 98 -13.03 6.74 -23.13
CA GLN A 98 -12.65 6.44 -24.50
C GLN A 98 -13.38 7.32 -25.52
N LYS A 99 -14.69 7.51 -25.34
CA LYS A 99 -15.50 8.38 -26.20
C LYS A 99 -15.15 9.86 -26.03
N LEU A 100 -15.04 10.33 -24.78
CA LEU A 100 -14.79 11.74 -24.43
C LEU A 100 -13.43 12.22 -24.96
N PHE A 101 -12.39 11.41 -24.81
CA PHE A 101 -11.02 11.78 -25.15
C PHE A 101 -10.50 11.13 -26.45
N ARG A 102 -11.37 10.38 -27.16
CA ARG A 102 -11.03 9.62 -28.38
C ARG A 102 -9.79 8.76 -28.16
N LEU A 103 -9.89 7.83 -27.20
CA LEU A 103 -8.79 6.98 -26.75
C LEU A 103 -8.99 5.57 -27.28
N GLU A 104 -8.02 5.08 -28.03
CA GLU A 104 -7.93 3.70 -28.51
C GLU A 104 -6.60 3.12 -28.03
N PRO A 105 -6.59 2.27 -26.98
CA PRO A 105 -5.34 1.81 -26.37
C PRO A 105 -4.48 0.93 -27.27
N ASP A 106 -3.25 1.37 -27.51
CA ASP A 106 -2.20 0.57 -28.13
C ASP A 106 -1.52 -0.36 -27.11
N THR A 107 -1.44 0.09 -25.84
CA THR A 107 -0.83 -0.65 -24.74
C THR A 107 -1.76 -0.68 -23.53
N ILE A 108 -1.87 -1.84 -22.89
CA ILE A 108 -2.66 -2.07 -21.69
C ILE A 108 -1.74 -2.53 -20.55
N ALA A 109 -1.75 -1.79 -19.45
CA ALA A 109 -1.02 -2.09 -18.22
C ALA A 109 -1.99 -2.56 -17.12
N TYR A 110 -1.59 -3.55 -16.34
CA TYR A 110 -2.41 -4.10 -15.26
C TYR A 110 -1.52 -4.71 -14.17
N ASP A 111 -2.10 -4.98 -13.01
CA ASP A 111 -1.38 -5.56 -11.88
C ASP A 111 -0.87 -6.97 -12.18
N LEU A 112 0.21 -7.39 -11.52
CA LEU A 112 0.72 -8.75 -11.65
C LEU A 112 -0.24 -9.79 -11.05
N HIS A 113 -1.12 -9.39 -10.12
CA HIS A 113 -2.07 -10.29 -9.48
C HIS A 113 -2.97 -10.99 -10.53
N PRO A 114 -2.93 -12.34 -10.62
CA PRO A 114 -3.57 -13.06 -11.72
C PRO A 114 -5.09 -13.02 -11.68
N ASP A 115 -5.67 -12.92 -10.48
CA ASP A 115 -7.12 -13.06 -10.24
C ASP A 115 -7.83 -11.71 -10.00
N TYR A 116 -7.11 -10.59 -10.12
CA TYR A 116 -7.75 -9.28 -10.01
C TYR A 116 -8.76 -9.06 -11.14
N PHE A 117 -9.95 -8.56 -10.84
CA PHE A 117 -10.97 -8.18 -11.82
C PHE A 117 -10.44 -7.15 -12.81
N SER A 118 -9.59 -6.22 -12.36
CA SER A 118 -8.84 -5.29 -13.23
C SER A 118 -7.90 -6.03 -14.20
N THR A 119 -7.19 -7.06 -13.74
CA THR A 119 -6.33 -7.94 -14.56
C THR A 119 -7.14 -8.78 -15.54
N LEU A 120 -8.24 -9.39 -15.10
CA LEU A 120 -9.14 -10.17 -15.95
C LEU A 120 -9.76 -9.29 -17.04
N TYR A 121 -10.16 -8.07 -16.70
CA TYR A 121 -10.61 -7.08 -17.67
C TYR A 121 -9.52 -6.78 -18.71
N ALA A 122 -8.29 -6.47 -18.28
CA ALA A 122 -7.16 -6.20 -19.18
C ALA A 122 -6.91 -7.34 -20.18
N ARG A 123 -7.01 -8.58 -19.72
CA ARG A 123 -6.85 -9.79 -20.54
C ARG A 123 -8.01 -10.00 -21.52
N SER A 124 -9.22 -9.57 -21.17
CA SER A 124 -10.41 -9.67 -22.03
C SER A 124 -10.41 -8.68 -23.21
N LEU A 125 -9.66 -7.57 -23.11
CA LEU A 125 -9.56 -6.55 -24.15
C LEU A 125 -8.87 -7.08 -25.42
N SER A 126 -8.95 -6.33 -26.53
CA SER A 126 -8.42 -6.70 -27.85
C SER A 126 -7.01 -7.29 -27.82
N ALA A 127 -6.80 -8.40 -28.56
CA ALA A 127 -5.49 -9.02 -28.72
C ALA A 127 -4.48 -8.16 -29.52
N LYS A 128 -4.93 -7.08 -30.15
CA LYS A 128 -4.06 -6.15 -30.89
C LYS A 128 -3.23 -5.25 -29.98
N SER A 129 -3.68 -5.00 -28.75
CA SER A 129 -2.98 -4.14 -27.80
C SER A 129 -1.87 -4.92 -27.10
N TRP A 130 -0.70 -4.30 -26.96
CA TRP A 130 0.39 -4.87 -26.17
C TRP A 130 0.03 -4.87 -24.69
N ARG A 131 0.27 -5.98 -23.98
CA ARG A 131 -0.15 -6.17 -22.58
C ARG A 131 1.07 -6.24 -21.67
N ILE A 132 1.11 -5.40 -20.63
CA ILE A 132 2.24 -5.31 -19.69
C ILE A 132 1.76 -5.57 -18.26
N PRO A 133 2.06 -6.73 -17.67
CA PRO A 133 1.86 -6.94 -16.24
C PRO A 133 2.90 -6.14 -15.45
N LEU A 134 2.48 -5.47 -14.38
CA LEU A 134 3.33 -4.62 -13.56
C LEU A 134 3.18 -4.96 -12.08
N GLN A 135 4.30 -5.04 -11.38
CA GLN A 135 4.33 -5.32 -9.96
C GLN A 135 3.74 -4.14 -9.16
N HIS A 136 2.88 -4.47 -8.20
CA HIS A 136 2.07 -3.54 -7.43
C HIS A 136 2.87 -2.42 -6.72
N HIS A 137 3.90 -2.79 -5.96
CA HIS A 137 4.70 -1.86 -5.16
C HIS A 137 5.63 -0.97 -6.02
N TYR A 138 6.05 -1.50 -7.16
CA TYR A 138 6.74 -0.75 -8.19
C TYR A 138 5.80 0.28 -8.82
N ALA A 139 4.54 -0.07 -9.08
CA ALA A 139 3.54 0.89 -9.55
C ALA A 139 3.24 1.98 -8.50
N HIS A 140 3.17 1.65 -7.22
CA HIS A 140 3.10 2.64 -6.13
C HIS A 140 4.25 3.66 -6.20
N THR A 141 5.48 3.16 -6.25
CA THR A 141 6.68 4.01 -6.33
C THR A 141 6.67 4.88 -7.59
N ALA A 142 6.41 4.29 -8.76
CA ALA A 142 6.34 5.01 -10.03
C ALA A 142 5.22 6.05 -10.08
N SER A 143 4.10 5.79 -9.40
CA SER A 143 2.99 6.74 -9.31
C SER A 143 3.42 8.03 -8.60
N CYS A 144 4.07 7.90 -7.42
CA CYS A 144 4.58 9.05 -6.68
C CYS A 144 5.69 9.79 -7.44
N MET A 145 6.56 9.05 -8.17
CA MET A 145 7.57 9.65 -9.03
C MET A 145 6.94 10.51 -10.13
N ALA A 146 5.94 9.98 -10.84
CA ALA A 146 5.25 10.71 -11.89
C ALA A 146 4.49 11.92 -11.35
N ASP A 147 3.85 11.78 -10.19
CA ASP A 147 3.13 12.86 -9.51
C ASP A 147 4.06 14.02 -9.09
N ASN A 148 5.34 13.72 -8.88
CA ASN A 148 6.38 14.69 -8.56
C ASN A 148 7.25 15.11 -9.76
N GLY A 149 6.99 14.58 -10.96
CA GLY A 149 7.76 14.87 -12.16
C GLY A 149 9.22 14.37 -12.13
N LEU A 150 9.50 13.34 -11.32
CA LEU A 150 10.81 12.69 -11.24
C LEU A 150 11.01 11.77 -12.44
N ASN A 151 12.24 11.71 -12.97
CA ASN A 151 12.62 10.84 -14.09
C ASN A 151 14.07 10.35 -13.95
N GLU A 152 14.39 9.83 -12.77
CA GLU A 152 15.71 9.30 -12.40
C GLU A 152 15.53 8.11 -11.45
N LYS A 153 16.63 7.40 -11.15
CA LYS A 153 16.59 6.34 -10.14
C LYS A 153 16.41 6.92 -8.75
N VAL A 154 15.49 6.35 -7.98
CA VAL A 154 15.17 6.75 -6.61
C VAL A 154 15.15 5.57 -5.66
N ILE A 155 15.20 5.83 -4.37
CA ILE A 155 14.83 4.89 -3.32
C ILE A 155 13.30 4.93 -3.19
N GLY A 156 12.61 3.83 -3.46
CA GLY A 156 11.19 3.66 -3.23
C GLY A 156 10.93 2.90 -1.93
N ILE A 157 10.16 3.49 -1.02
CA ILE A 157 9.64 2.84 0.18
C ILE A 157 8.13 2.64 -0.04
N SER A 158 7.73 1.38 -0.22
CA SER A 158 6.34 1.01 -0.49
C SER A 158 5.78 0.21 0.68
N PHE A 159 5.06 0.88 1.57
CA PHE A 159 4.42 0.25 2.74
C PHE A 159 2.92 0.15 2.53
N ASP A 160 2.41 -1.06 2.52
CA ASP A 160 1.03 -1.37 2.14
C ASP A 160 0.46 -2.58 2.88
N GLY A 161 -0.83 -2.85 2.65
CA GLY A 161 -1.54 -4.01 3.17
C GLY A 161 -1.21 -5.30 2.44
N VAL A 162 -1.42 -5.35 1.13
CA VAL A 162 -1.16 -6.56 0.33
C VAL A 162 -0.89 -6.19 -1.10
N GLY A 163 0.14 -6.79 -1.70
CA GLY A 163 0.31 -6.77 -3.15
C GLY A 163 1.07 -8.01 -3.62
N TYR A 164 0.78 -8.46 -4.84
CA TYR A 164 1.35 -9.70 -5.37
C TYR A 164 2.85 -9.54 -5.64
N GLY A 165 3.65 -10.38 -4.99
CA GLY A 165 5.10 -10.46 -5.17
C GLY A 165 5.49 -11.21 -6.43
N ILE A 166 6.66 -10.89 -7.00
CA ILE A 166 7.20 -11.64 -8.15
C ILE A 166 7.66 -13.06 -7.78
N ASP A 167 7.81 -13.33 -6.49
CA ASP A 167 8.18 -14.61 -5.89
C ASP A 167 6.96 -15.42 -5.42
N GLY A 168 5.73 -14.95 -5.73
CA GLY A 168 4.48 -15.59 -5.33
C GLY A 168 4.06 -15.33 -3.87
N ASN A 169 4.85 -14.58 -3.11
CA ASN A 169 4.52 -14.18 -1.74
C ASN A 169 3.74 -12.85 -1.70
N LEU A 170 3.14 -12.54 -0.56
CA LEU A 170 2.38 -11.30 -0.35
C LEU A 170 3.30 -10.18 0.15
N TRP A 171 3.52 -9.16 -0.67
CA TRP A 171 4.37 -8.01 -0.32
C TRP A 171 3.57 -6.90 0.39
N GLY A 172 4.28 -5.97 1.04
CA GLY A 172 3.68 -4.80 1.67
C GLY A 172 4.62 -4.01 2.59
N GLY A 173 5.91 -4.34 2.65
CA GLY A 173 6.89 -3.70 3.52
C GLY A 173 8.22 -3.58 2.79
N GLU A 174 8.19 -2.93 1.63
CA GLU A 174 9.21 -3.09 0.59
C GLU A 174 10.09 -1.85 0.42
N PHE A 175 11.37 -2.09 0.17
CA PHE A 175 12.36 -1.09 -0.19
C PHE A 175 12.97 -1.46 -1.53
N MET A 176 12.95 -0.54 -2.47
CA MET A 176 13.42 -0.80 -3.84
C MET A 176 14.20 0.36 -4.41
N ILE A 177 15.09 0.07 -5.36
CA ILE A 177 15.61 1.07 -6.28
C ILE A 177 14.71 1.01 -7.50
N ALA A 178 14.17 2.15 -7.93
CA ALA A 178 13.26 2.17 -9.08
C ALA A 178 13.51 3.39 -9.98
N ASP A 179 13.34 3.16 -11.29
CA ASP A 179 13.04 4.17 -12.30
C ASP A 179 11.88 3.66 -13.17
N PHE A 180 11.47 4.34 -14.24
CA PHE A 180 10.35 3.85 -15.06
C PHE A 180 10.70 2.66 -15.98
N ASN A 181 11.98 2.27 -16.08
CA ASN A 181 12.40 1.12 -16.86
C ASN A 181 12.36 -0.16 -16.01
N GLY A 182 12.57 -0.08 -14.70
CA GLY A 182 12.45 -1.21 -13.80
C GLY A 182 12.75 -0.90 -12.35
N PHE A 183 12.72 -1.96 -11.53
CA PHE A 183 13.02 -1.88 -10.11
C PHE A 183 13.89 -3.06 -9.68
N GLU A 184 14.60 -2.85 -8.58
CA GLU A 184 15.34 -3.86 -7.84
C GLU A 184 14.83 -3.84 -6.39
N ARG A 185 14.38 -4.99 -5.87
CA ARG A 185 13.96 -5.12 -4.47
C ARG A 185 15.22 -5.26 -3.61
N VAL A 186 15.46 -4.27 -2.75
CA VAL A 186 16.70 -4.12 -2.01
C VAL A 186 16.55 -4.49 -0.54
N ALA A 187 15.41 -4.23 0.08
CA ALA A 187 15.12 -4.73 1.41
C ALA A 187 13.63 -4.98 1.60
N HIS A 188 13.28 -5.79 2.60
CA HIS A 188 11.89 -6.00 2.97
C HIS A 188 11.75 -6.44 4.43
N LEU A 189 10.53 -6.29 4.97
CA LEU A 189 10.17 -6.93 6.23
C LEU A 189 10.25 -8.45 6.08
N GLN A 190 10.73 -9.16 7.11
CA GLN A 190 10.79 -10.61 7.07
C GLN A 190 9.42 -11.21 6.72
N TYR A 191 9.44 -12.28 5.92
CA TYR A 191 8.24 -13.04 5.65
C TYR A 191 7.73 -13.72 6.93
N LEU A 192 6.45 -13.52 7.21
CA LEU A 192 5.74 -14.17 8.31
C LEU A 192 4.48 -14.87 7.81
N PRO A 193 4.07 -15.96 8.46
CA PRO A 193 2.90 -16.72 8.06
C PRO A 193 1.60 -15.95 8.31
N LEU A 194 0.69 -16.05 7.35
CA LEU A 194 -0.68 -15.52 7.34
C LEU A 194 -1.66 -16.69 7.15
N PRO A 195 -2.01 -17.41 8.23
CA PRO A 195 -2.82 -18.62 8.15
C PRO A 195 -4.26 -18.30 7.79
N GLY A 196 -4.78 -18.87 6.70
CA GLY A 196 -6.13 -18.65 6.20
C GLY A 196 -6.34 -17.34 5.43
N GLY A 197 -5.27 -16.65 5.02
CA GLY A 197 -5.34 -15.48 4.14
C GLY A 197 -6.29 -14.40 4.64
N ASP A 198 -7.34 -14.11 3.88
CA ASP A 198 -8.34 -13.06 4.16
C ASP A 198 -9.04 -13.21 5.51
N ILE A 199 -9.18 -14.44 6.02
CA ILE A 199 -9.75 -14.67 7.35
C ILE A 199 -8.90 -13.98 8.42
N SER A 200 -7.57 -14.05 8.28
CA SER A 200 -6.64 -13.40 9.20
C SER A 200 -6.65 -11.88 9.05
N VAL A 201 -6.88 -11.34 7.84
CA VAL A 201 -7.08 -9.90 7.63
C VAL A 201 -8.32 -9.40 8.37
N LYS A 202 -9.42 -10.18 8.38
CA LYS A 202 -10.65 -9.84 9.11
C LYS A 202 -10.52 -10.02 10.63
N LYS A 203 -9.56 -10.83 11.08
CA LYS A 203 -9.34 -11.21 12.48
C LYS A 203 -7.87 -10.99 12.89
N PRO A 204 -7.44 -9.73 13.13
CA PRO A 204 -6.07 -9.40 13.55
C PRO A 204 -5.45 -10.30 14.63
N TYR A 205 -6.25 -10.85 15.57
CA TYR A 205 -5.74 -11.81 16.57
C TYR A 205 -5.06 -13.03 15.97
N ARG A 206 -5.50 -13.50 14.79
CA ARG A 206 -4.88 -14.62 14.08
C ARG A 206 -3.48 -14.23 13.58
N ILE A 207 -3.31 -12.99 13.13
CA ILE A 207 -2.01 -12.46 12.69
C ILE A 207 -1.07 -12.32 13.90
N ALA A 208 -1.54 -11.75 15.00
CA ALA A 208 -0.77 -11.61 16.24
C ALA A 208 -0.29 -12.96 16.77
N LEU A 209 -1.20 -13.94 16.91
CA LEU A 209 -0.86 -15.31 17.32
C LEU A 209 0.18 -15.94 16.38
N SER A 210 -0.02 -15.80 15.07
CA SER A 210 0.89 -16.33 14.06
C SER A 210 2.30 -15.76 14.19
N TYR A 211 2.40 -14.44 14.35
CA TYR A 211 3.69 -13.74 14.42
C TYR A 211 4.42 -14.06 15.72
N LEU A 212 3.71 -14.04 16.86
CA LEU A 212 4.30 -14.34 18.15
C LEU A 212 4.73 -15.81 18.25
N HIS A 213 3.92 -16.76 17.74
CA HIS A 213 4.30 -18.18 17.68
C HIS A 213 5.56 -18.39 16.84
N THR A 214 5.58 -17.81 15.63
CA THR A 214 6.70 -17.96 14.69
C THR A 214 8.01 -17.37 15.23
N LEU A 215 7.95 -16.26 15.95
CA LEU A 215 9.14 -15.49 16.33
C LEU A 215 9.61 -15.71 17.76
N LEU A 216 8.68 -15.95 18.69
CA LEU A 216 8.98 -16.09 20.12
C LEU A 216 8.78 -17.53 20.61
N GLY A 217 8.14 -18.39 19.82
CA GLY A 217 7.93 -19.81 20.08
C GLY A 217 6.87 -20.11 21.15
N LYS A 218 6.91 -19.44 22.32
CA LYS A 218 5.91 -19.61 23.38
C LYS A 218 5.21 -18.30 23.70
N LEU A 219 3.89 -18.33 23.68
CA LEU A 219 3.05 -17.20 24.06
C LEU A 219 2.86 -17.14 25.58
N PRO A 220 2.91 -15.95 26.19
CA PRO A 220 2.53 -15.80 27.59
C PRO A 220 1.02 -16.01 27.73
N PHE A 221 0.59 -16.90 28.63
CA PHE A 221 -0.82 -17.32 28.78
C PHE A 221 -1.81 -16.21 29.19
N ASN A 222 -1.33 -15.02 29.54
CA ASN A 222 -2.13 -13.92 30.08
C ASN A 222 -2.43 -12.80 29.08
N LEU A 223 -2.31 -13.04 27.77
CA LEU A 223 -2.68 -12.04 26.78
C LEU A 223 -4.20 -11.90 26.64
N GLU A 224 -4.65 -10.65 26.63
CA GLU A 224 -6.06 -10.30 26.45
C GLU A 224 -6.64 -10.80 25.12
N LEU A 225 -5.81 -10.93 24.07
CA LEU A 225 -6.22 -11.46 22.77
C LEU A 225 -6.78 -12.90 22.86
N PHE A 226 -6.41 -13.68 23.88
CA PHE A 226 -6.95 -15.04 24.06
C PHE A 226 -8.45 -15.04 24.37
N LYS A 227 -9.02 -13.94 24.86
CA LYS A 227 -10.46 -13.81 25.12
C LYS A 227 -11.31 -13.81 23.83
N TYR A 228 -10.68 -13.62 22.67
CA TYR A 228 -11.34 -13.49 21.37
C TYR A 228 -11.25 -14.75 20.51
N THR A 229 -10.63 -15.80 21.05
CA THR A 229 -10.42 -17.11 20.43
C THR A 229 -10.65 -18.19 21.50
N ASN A 230 -10.60 -19.47 21.11
CA ASN A 230 -10.58 -20.60 22.03
C ASN A 230 -9.35 -21.48 21.76
N ASP A 231 -9.09 -22.45 22.65
CA ASP A 231 -7.94 -23.35 22.56
C ASP A 231 -7.92 -24.12 21.23
N GLU A 232 -9.09 -24.57 20.74
CA GLU A 232 -9.23 -25.28 19.47
C GLU A 232 -8.80 -24.40 18.26
N GLU A 233 -9.21 -23.14 18.20
CA GLU A 233 -8.82 -22.22 17.12
C GLU A 233 -7.32 -21.87 17.21
N ILE A 234 -6.75 -21.75 18.41
CA ILE A 234 -5.31 -21.52 18.61
C ILE A 234 -4.50 -22.72 18.11
N GLU A 235 -4.86 -23.94 18.54
CA GLU A 235 -4.21 -25.18 18.08
C GLU A 235 -4.32 -25.33 16.56
N LEU A 236 -5.48 -25.01 15.98
CA LEU A 236 -5.67 -25.02 14.54
C LEU A 236 -4.72 -24.02 13.85
N ILE A 237 -4.61 -22.79 14.34
CA ILE A 237 -3.71 -21.76 13.80
C ILE A 237 -2.25 -22.26 13.84
N PHE A 238 -1.80 -22.79 14.97
CA PHE A 238 -0.43 -23.31 15.11
C PHE A 238 -0.20 -24.51 14.20
N HIS A 239 -1.16 -25.41 14.08
CA HIS A 239 -1.09 -26.53 13.16
C HIS A 239 -0.99 -26.07 11.69
N GLN A 240 -1.76 -25.05 11.28
CA GLN A 240 -1.68 -24.46 9.94
C GLN A 240 -0.28 -23.88 9.66
N ILE A 241 0.33 -23.25 10.65
CA ILE A 241 1.68 -22.68 10.55
C ILE A 241 2.72 -23.81 10.45
N ASP A 242 2.71 -24.74 11.40
CA ASP A 242 3.71 -25.81 11.52
C ASP A 242 3.66 -26.79 10.33
N LYS A 243 2.47 -26.98 9.72
CA LYS A 243 2.28 -27.82 8.53
C LYS A 243 2.31 -27.04 7.22
N ASN A 244 2.44 -25.72 7.26
CA ASN A 244 2.32 -24.83 6.11
C ASN A 244 1.06 -25.10 5.26
N PHE A 245 -0.07 -25.37 5.94
CA PHE A 245 -1.34 -25.71 5.30
C PHE A 245 -2.27 -24.50 5.25
N ASN A 246 -2.66 -24.08 4.04
CA ASN A 246 -3.43 -22.83 3.81
C ASN A 246 -2.78 -21.62 4.51
N THR A 247 -1.45 -21.55 4.45
CA THR A 247 -0.65 -20.50 5.05
C THR A 247 0.11 -19.78 3.95
N PHE A 248 -0.08 -18.47 3.86
CA PHE A 248 0.65 -17.61 2.93
C PHE A 248 1.77 -16.91 3.67
N LEU A 249 2.86 -16.58 2.98
CA LEU A 249 3.91 -15.75 3.55
C LEU A 249 3.70 -14.29 3.15
N THR A 250 3.84 -13.39 4.14
CA THR A 250 3.69 -11.95 3.91
C THR A 250 4.80 -11.12 4.53
N SER A 251 5.27 -10.11 3.80
CA SER A 251 6.18 -9.06 4.27
C SER A 251 5.42 -7.74 4.52
N SER A 252 4.12 -7.80 4.76
CA SER A 252 3.25 -6.63 4.81
C SER A 252 3.44 -5.75 6.04
N CYS A 253 3.62 -4.45 5.80
CA CYS A 253 3.60 -3.43 6.84
C CYS A 253 2.19 -3.29 7.43
N GLY A 254 1.14 -3.34 6.60
CA GLY A 254 -0.25 -3.32 7.08
C GLY A 254 -0.57 -4.49 8.02
N ARG A 255 -0.12 -5.71 7.70
CA ARG A 255 -0.30 -6.88 8.60
C ARG A 255 0.50 -6.74 9.89
N LEU A 256 1.66 -6.08 9.86
CA LEU A 256 2.41 -5.75 11.07
C LEU A 256 1.64 -4.75 11.95
N PHE A 257 0.98 -3.74 11.37
CA PHE A 257 0.06 -2.86 12.11
C PHE A 257 -1.08 -3.65 12.75
N ASP A 258 -1.72 -4.56 12.00
CA ASP A 258 -2.82 -5.39 12.51
C ASP A 258 -2.35 -6.25 13.70
N ALA A 259 -1.18 -6.89 13.58
CA ALA A 259 -0.59 -7.69 14.64
C ALA A 259 -0.32 -6.86 15.90
N VAL A 260 0.31 -5.69 15.77
CA VAL A 260 0.61 -4.81 16.93
C VAL A 260 -0.68 -4.30 17.57
N SER A 261 -1.67 -3.89 16.77
CA SER A 261 -2.97 -3.43 17.29
C SER A 261 -3.69 -4.53 18.07
N SER A 262 -3.62 -5.79 17.60
CA SER A 262 -4.17 -6.94 18.32
C SER A 262 -3.40 -7.29 19.59
N ILE A 263 -2.06 -7.26 19.58
CA ILE A 263 -1.21 -7.50 20.76
C ILE A 263 -1.55 -6.52 21.88
N LEU A 264 -1.76 -5.25 21.52
CA LEU A 264 -2.12 -4.18 22.46
C LEU A 264 -3.58 -4.20 22.88
N ASP A 265 -4.37 -5.19 22.44
CA ASP A 265 -5.81 -5.26 22.69
C ASP A 265 -6.54 -3.98 22.29
N ILE A 266 -6.29 -3.52 21.06
CA ILE A 266 -6.96 -2.38 20.44
C ILE A 266 -8.01 -2.91 19.46
N CYS A 267 -7.58 -3.73 18.50
CA CYS A 267 -8.47 -4.26 17.48
C CYS A 267 -8.21 -5.75 17.25
N GLN A 268 -9.24 -6.58 17.47
CA GLN A 268 -9.17 -8.03 17.29
C GLN A 268 -9.95 -8.53 16.07
N LYS A 269 -10.96 -7.77 15.65
CA LYS A 269 -11.79 -8.04 14.47
C LYS A 269 -12.05 -6.72 13.77
N VAL A 270 -11.84 -6.69 12.46
CA VAL A 270 -12.08 -5.49 11.64
C VAL A 270 -13.40 -5.61 10.89
N THR A 271 -14.03 -4.46 10.67
CA THR A 271 -15.26 -4.31 9.89
C THR A 271 -15.02 -3.59 8.56
N TYR A 272 -13.87 -2.94 8.42
CA TYR A 272 -13.40 -2.30 7.19
C TYR A 272 -11.87 -2.35 7.11
N GLU A 273 -11.36 -2.18 5.90
CA GLU A 273 -9.92 -2.23 5.62
C GLU A 273 -9.16 -1.12 6.36
N GLY A 274 -8.06 -1.49 7.02
CA GLY A 274 -7.19 -0.56 7.73
C GLY A 274 -7.67 -0.13 9.12
N GLN A 275 -8.82 -0.62 9.60
CA GLN A 275 -9.39 -0.25 10.91
C GLN A 275 -8.36 -0.38 12.05
N ALA A 276 -7.71 -1.54 12.18
CA ALA A 276 -6.77 -1.80 13.26
C ALA A 276 -5.56 -0.85 13.25
N ALA A 277 -5.07 -0.50 12.06
CA ALA A 277 -3.99 0.46 11.86
C ALA A 277 -4.43 1.90 12.20
N MET A 278 -5.65 2.29 11.79
CA MET A 278 -6.22 3.61 12.09
C MET A 278 -6.47 3.80 13.59
N GLU A 279 -7.03 2.81 14.28
CA GLU A 279 -7.26 2.88 15.73
C GLU A 279 -5.93 2.98 16.49
N LEU A 280 -4.90 2.24 16.06
CA LEU A 280 -3.56 2.34 16.65
C LEU A 280 -2.95 3.72 16.42
N GLU A 281 -3.10 4.31 15.24
CA GLU A 281 -2.65 5.68 14.94
C GLU A 281 -3.30 6.69 15.89
N MET A 282 -4.63 6.66 16.00
CA MET A 282 -5.41 7.59 16.84
C MET A 282 -4.99 7.53 18.32
N LEU A 283 -4.70 6.33 18.84
CA LEU A 283 -4.22 6.17 20.21
C LEU A 283 -2.77 6.65 20.40
N SER A 284 -1.96 6.60 19.34
CA SER A 284 -0.53 6.94 19.36
C SER A 284 -0.24 8.43 19.18
N GLU A 285 -1.18 9.15 18.57
CA GLU A 285 -1.05 10.58 18.30
C GLU A 285 -0.98 11.39 19.60
N GLY A 286 -0.06 12.37 19.66
CA GLY A 286 0.12 13.25 20.83
C GLY A 286 0.81 12.62 22.05
N LYS A 287 1.14 11.33 22.03
CA LYS A 287 1.73 10.62 23.20
C LYS A 287 3.20 10.96 23.47
N SER A 288 3.99 11.21 22.43
CA SER A 288 5.38 11.62 22.55
C SER A 288 5.87 12.31 21.28
N ASN A 289 6.60 13.41 21.47
CA ASN A 289 7.37 14.08 20.43
C ASN A 289 8.83 13.59 20.38
N ASN A 290 9.22 12.66 21.25
CA ASN A 290 10.56 12.10 21.20
C ASN A 290 10.66 11.10 20.04
N HIS A 291 11.43 11.46 19.02
CA HIS A 291 11.67 10.61 17.84
C HIS A 291 12.77 9.57 18.05
N THR A 292 13.53 9.65 19.15
CA THR A 292 14.62 8.72 19.46
C THR A 292 14.16 7.52 20.30
N ASP A 293 12.91 7.52 20.78
CA ASP A 293 12.34 6.40 21.53
C ASP A 293 11.68 5.42 20.56
N TYR A 294 12.41 4.37 20.18
CA TYR A 294 12.00 3.32 19.24
C TYR A 294 12.47 1.95 19.74
N TYR A 295 11.84 0.89 19.23
CA TYR A 295 12.23 -0.49 19.52
C TYR A 295 13.32 -0.98 18.57
N THR A 296 14.25 -1.78 19.10
CA THR A 296 15.31 -2.39 18.29
C THR A 296 14.75 -3.44 17.32
N PHE A 297 15.39 -3.54 16.16
CA PHE A 297 15.12 -4.56 15.15
C PHE A 297 16.45 -5.01 14.56
N ASP A 298 16.51 -6.25 14.08
CA ASP A 298 17.72 -6.80 13.50
C ASP A 298 17.65 -6.74 11.97
N LEU A 299 18.81 -6.64 11.34
CA LEU A 299 18.94 -6.62 9.89
C LEU A 299 19.87 -7.74 9.46
N ILE A 300 19.41 -8.59 8.54
CA ILE A 300 20.20 -9.70 8.00
C ILE A 300 20.39 -9.51 6.51
N GLU A 301 21.61 -9.68 6.04
CA GLU A 301 21.92 -9.72 4.60
C GLU A 301 21.48 -11.07 4.02
N SER A 302 20.78 -11.03 2.88
CA SER A 302 20.25 -12.19 2.17
C SER A 302 20.48 -12.00 0.67
N GLY A 303 21.59 -12.56 0.18
CA GLY A 303 22.06 -12.30 -1.19
C GLY A 303 22.33 -10.81 -1.39
N ASN A 304 21.69 -10.21 -2.40
CA ASN A 304 21.79 -8.77 -2.69
C ASN A 304 20.72 -7.93 -1.97
N SER A 305 20.01 -8.51 -1.01
CA SER A 305 18.91 -7.85 -0.31
C SER A 305 19.09 -7.87 1.21
N TRP A 306 18.38 -7.00 1.91
CA TRP A 306 18.35 -6.98 3.38
C TRP A 306 16.96 -7.37 3.92
N ILE A 307 16.95 -8.20 4.95
CA ILE A 307 15.72 -8.65 5.61
C ILE A 307 15.65 -8.03 7.02
N ILE A 308 14.61 -7.24 7.27
CA ILE A 308 14.33 -6.67 8.59
C ILE A 308 13.64 -7.72 9.44
N LYS A 309 14.31 -8.18 10.50
CA LYS A 309 13.78 -9.15 11.45
C LYS A 309 12.95 -8.45 12.52
N LEU A 310 11.78 -9.00 12.80
CA LEU A 310 10.77 -8.39 13.68
C LEU A 310 10.68 -9.05 15.06
N GLY A 311 11.52 -10.05 15.34
CA GLY A 311 11.53 -10.76 16.64
C GLY A 311 11.77 -9.81 17.81
N SER A 312 12.90 -9.10 17.80
CA SER A 312 13.28 -8.12 18.83
C SER A 312 12.25 -6.99 19.01
N LEU A 313 11.61 -6.58 17.90
CA LEU A 313 10.54 -5.57 17.92
C LEU A 313 9.30 -6.09 18.66
N LEU A 314 8.77 -7.24 18.24
CA LEU A 314 7.54 -7.78 18.81
C LEU A 314 7.72 -8.26 20.25
N ASP A 315 8.88 -8.81 20.59
CA ASP A 315 9.23 -9.15 21.98
C ASP A 315 9.21 -7.90 22.88
N SER A 316 9.80 -6.79 22.41
CA SER A 316 9.82 -5.53 23.17
C SER A 316 8.42 -4.93 23.35
N ILE A 317 7.59 -4.95 22.29
CA ILE A 317 6.20 -4.50 22.35
C ILE A 317 5.40 -5.35 23.35
N LEU A 318 5.55 -6.67 23.29
CA LEU A 318 4.89 -7.61 24.19
C LEU A 318 5.30 -7.35 25.65
N ASN A 319 6.59 -7.15 25.90
CA ASN A 319 7.12 -6.86 27.24
C ASN A 319 6.61 -5.53 27.79
N ASP A 320 6.53 -4.47 26.97
CA ASP A 320 5.95 -3.19 27.38
C ASP A 320 4.44 -3.31 27.68
N TYR A 321 3.72 -4.09 26.88
CA TYR A 321 2.31 -4.38 27.11
C TYR A 321 2.10 -5.11 28.45
N LEU A 322 2.88 -6.16 28.72
CA LEU A 322 2.82 -6.92 29.97
C LEU A 322 3.21 -6.09 31.21
N LYS A 323 4.02 -5.04 31.03
CA LYS A 323 4.36 -4.06 32.07
C LYS A 323 3.28 -2.97 32.25
N ASN A 324 2.16 -3.07 31.55
CA ASN A 324 1.07 -2.09 31.55
C ASN A 324 1.54 -0.67 31.15
N ILE A 325 2.49 -0.57 30.22
CA ILE A 325 2.81 0.72 29.60
C ILE A 325 1.60 1.18 28.77
N ASP A 326 1.34 2.49 28.76
CA ASP A 326 0.23 3.08 27.99
C ASP A 326 0.29 2.64 26.52
N LYS A 327 -0.81 2.08 26.02
CA LYS A 327 -0.93 1.54 24.65
C LYS A 327 -0.55 2.57 23.58
N GLY A 328 -0.88 3.84 23.81
CA GLY A 328 -0.53 4.93 22.91
C GLY A 328 0.97 5.25 22.91
N VAL A 329 1.65 5.13 24.06
CA VAL A 329 3.13 5.23 24.12
C VAL A 329 3.78 4.10 23.33
N ILE A 330 3.31 2.86 23.52
CA ILE A 330 3.81 1.69 22.77
C ILE A 330 3.59 1.88 21.28
N GLY A 331 2.38 2.30 20.89
CA GLY A 331 2.04 2.61 19.50
C GLY A 331 2.93 3.72 18.93
N ASN A 332 3.19 4.79 19.67
CA ASN A 332 4.09 5.86 19.22
C ASN A 332 5.53 5.36 18.98
N ARG A 333 6.06 4.52 19.89
CA ARG A 333 7.36 3.86 19.73
C ARG A 333 7.39 2.96 18.50
N PHE A 334 6.33 2.18 18.26
CA PHE A 334 6.20 1.36 17.05
C PHE A 334 6.24 2.21 15.78
N HIS A 335 5.53 3.35 15.72
CA HIS A 335 5.60 4.26 14.58
C HIS A 335 7.01 4.88 14.42
N ASN A 336 7.69 5.24 15.52
CA ASN A 336 9.09 5.67 15.47
C ASN A 336 10.01 4.56 14.93
N THR A 337 9.76 3.29 15.29
CA THR A 337 10.52 2.15 14.79
C THR A 337 10.39 2.00 13.28
N LEU A 338 9.16 2.08 12.72
CA LEU A 338 8.96 2.00 11.27
C LEU A 338 9.67 3.15 10.53
N ALA A 339 9.61 4.37 11.06
CA ALA A 339 10.35 5.50 10.53
C ALA A 339 11.88 5.28 10.62
N LYS A 340 12.36 4.66 11.71
CA LYS A 340 13.77 4.31 11.88
C LYS A 340 14.22 3.21 10.94
N MET A 341 13.39 2.19 10.67
CA MET A 341 13.62 1.19 9.63
C MET A 341 13.77 1.87 8.26
N ALA A 342 12.85 2.78 7.93
CA ALA A 342 12.92 3.53 6.68
C ALA A 342 14.21 4.34 6.53
N LEU A 343 14.63 5.03 7.59
CA LEU A 343 15.89 5.77 7.60
C LEU A 343 17.11 4.83 7.45
N THR A 344 17.21 3.80 8.29
CA THR A 344 18.37 2.88 8.30
C THR A 344 18.57 2.22 6.94
N ILE A 345 17.50 1.73 6.31
CA ILE A 345 17.59 1.13 4.96
C ILE A 345 17.95 2.18 3.91
N SER A 346 17.37 3.39 3.98
CA SER A 346 17.71 4.47 3.04
C SER A 346 19.19 4.86 3.13
N GLU A 347 19.77 4.89 4.33
CA GLU A 347 21.21 5.15 4.54
C GLU A 347 22.09 4.06 3.92
N LEU A 348 21.70 2.79 4.07
CA LEU A 348 22.38 1.67 3.41
C LEU A 348 22.31 1.79 1.88
N MET A 349 21.13 2.11 1.34
CA MET A 349 20.93 2.29 -0.10
C MET A 349 21.71 3.49 -0.64
N ARG A 350 21.74 4.61 0.10
CA ARG A 350 22.56 5.77 -0.26
C ARG A 350 24.04 5.41 -0.29
N LYS A 351 24.53 4.68 0.70
CA LYS A 351 25.93 4.24 0.77
C LYS A 351 26.30 3.31 -0.39
N ASN A 352 25.43 2.36 -0.73
CA ASN A 352 25.75 1.32 -1.71
C ASN A 352 25.47 1.73 -3.16
N TYR A 353 24.52 2.64 -3.39
CA TYR A 353 24.04 3.02 -4.73
C TYR A 353 24.13 4.52 -5.05
N GLY A 354 24.54 5.36 -4.09
CA GLY A 354 24.71 6.80 -4.29
C GLY A 354 23.41 7.59 -4.46
N LEU A 355 22.27 7.04 -4.01
CA LEU A 355 20.95 7.67 -4.18
C LEU A 355 20.59 8.56 -2.98
N ASN A 356 20.02 9.75 -3.24
CA ASN A 356 19.58 10.69 -2.20
C ASN A 356 18.09 11.02 -2.21
N LYS A 357 17.37 10.65 -3.27
CA LYS A 357 15.93 10.88 -3.40
C LYS A 357 15.14 9.68 -2.91
N VAL A 358 14.20 9.92 -2.00
CA VAL A 358 13.35 8.90 -1.39
C VAL A 358 11.89 9.19 -1.70
N VAL A 359 11.20 8.20 -2.25
CA VAL A 359 9.77 8.22 -2.55
C VAL A 359 9.04 7.38 -1.51
N LEU A 360 8.02 7.95 -0.87
CA LEU A 360 7.13 7.25 0.06
C LEU A 360 5.78 6.98 -0.61
N SER A 361 5.35 5.72 -0.67
CA SER A 361 4.08 5.30 -1.30
C SER A 361 3.51 4.04 -0.66
N GLY A 362 2.26 3.70 -0.98
CA GLY A 362 1.53 2.58 -0.40
C GLY A 362 0.55 3.03 0.69
N GLY A 363 -0.49 2.24 0.93
CA GLY A 363 -1.61 2.59 1.81
C GLY A 363 -1.21 2.92 3.24
N CYS A 364 -0.10 2.36 3.76
CA CYS A 364 0.35 2.67 5.12
C CYS A 364 0.80 4.14 5.28
N PHE A 365 1.20 4.83 4.22
CA PHE A 365 1.53 6.26 4.28
C PHE A 365 0.29 7.19 4.25
N GLN A 366 -0.92 6.63 4.33
CA GLN A 366 -2.10 7.39 4.73
C GLN A 366 -2.06 7.75 6.22
N ASN A 367 -1.38 6.92 7.04
CA ASN A 367 -1.12 7.19 8.45
C ASN A 367 -0.24 8.42 8.58
N GLN A 368 -0.82 9.51 9.07
CA GLN A 368 -0.20 10.82 9.22
C GLN A 368 0.93 10.78 10.24
N LEU A 369 0.80 9.98 11.30
CA LEU A 369 1.86 9.86 12.31
C LEU A 369 3.12 9.21 11.72
N LEU A 370 2.97 8.10 10.98
CA LEU A 370 4.05 7.41 10.27
C LEU A 370 4.66 8.32 9.20
N LEU A 371 3.83 8.97 8.39
CA LEU A 371 4.26 9.88 7.34
C LEU A 371 5.12 11.02 7.90
N LYS A 372 4.62 11.74 8.91
CA LYS A 372 5.33 12.85 9.57
C LYS A 372 6.67 12.39 10.16
N LYS A 373 6.68 11.29 10.91
CA LYS A 373 7.90 10.76 11.54
C LYS A 373 8.93 10.30 10.51
N THR A 374 8.50 9.63 9.45
CA THR A 374 9.40 9.13 8.38
C THR A 374 10.04 10.27 7.61
N ILE A 375 9.25 11.26 7.18
CA ILE A 375 9.75 12.44 6.46
C ILE A 375 10.76 13.19 7.33
N LEU A 376 10.41 13.46 8.60
CA LEU A 376 11.29 14.19 9.52
C LEU A 376 12.63 13.47 9.70
N GLN A 377 12.63 12.16 9.95
CA GLN A 377 13.86 11.40 10.15
C GLN A 377 14.74 11.37 8.90
N LEU A 378 14.16 11.18 7.72
CA LEU A 378 14.89 11.19 6.45
C LEU A 378 15.48 12.57 6.12
N GLN A 379 14.68 13.63 6.24
CA GLN A 379 15.12 15.00 5.94
C GLN A 379 16.23 15.46 6.89
N ASN A 380 16.16 15.10 8.18
CA ASN A 380 17.21 15.39 9.14
C ASN A 380 18.57 14.74 8.78
N GLN A 381 18.55 13.68 7.95
CA GLN A 381 19.75 13.03 7.41
C GLN A 381 20.08 13.44 5.97
N GLY A 382 19.46 14.51 5.46
CA GLY A 382 19.77 15.13 4.18
C GLY A 382 19.12 14.47 2.95
N PHE A 383 18.17 13.55 3.14
CA PHE A 383 17.42 12.97 2.02
C PHE A 383 16.41 13.96 1.44
N GLU A 384 16.25 13.93 0.12
CA GLU A 384 15.17 14.61 -0.59
C GLU A 384 13.94 13.68 -0.62
N VAL A 385 12.92 13.99 0.18
CA VAL A 385 11.75 13.13 0.37
C VAL A 385 10.57 13.61 -0.48
N TYR A 386 9.98 12.68 -1.24
CA TYR A 386 8.84 12.91 -2.11
C TYR A 386 7.65 12.06 -1.66
N ILE A 387 6.50 12.72 -1.60
CA ILE A 387 5.20 12.13 -1.29
C ILE A 387 4.21 12.51 -2.38
N HIS A 388 3.10 11.80 -2.42
CA HIS A 388 2.03 12.10 -3.36
C HIS A 388 1.39 13.48 -3.12
N LYS A 389 0.93 14.11 -4.19
CA LYS A 389 0.35 15.46 -4.25
C LYS A 389 -1.01 15.46 -4.95
N ASN A 390 -1.12 14.82 -6.11
CA ASN A 390 -2.32 14.84 -6.94
C ASN A 390 -3.05 13.50 -6.98
N VAL A 391 -2.42 12.39 -6.62
CA VAL A 391 -3.04 11.05 -6.53
C VAL A 391 -2.87 10.47 -5.12
N PRO A 392 -3.76 9.59 -4.63
CA PRO A 392 -3.59 9.04 -3.29
C PRO A 392 -2.41 8.06 -3.22
N PRO A 393 -1.76 7.93 -2.04
CA PRO A 393 -0.68 6.95 -1.82
C PRO A 393 -1.15 5.49 -1.79
N ASN A 394 -2.46 5.26 -1.66
CA ASN A 394 -3.09 3.95 -1.70
C ASN A 394 -3.37 3.50 -3.14
N ASP A 395 -4.04 2.36 -3.29
CA ASP A 395 -4.36 1.72 -4.57
C ASP A 395 -5.08 2.61 -5.59
N GLY A 396 -5.77 3.66 -5.13
CA GLY A 396 -6.35 4.67 -6.01
C GLY A 396 -5.31 5.43 -6.85
N GLY A 397 -4.02 5.36 -6.49
CA GLY A 397 -2.90 5.94 -7.24
C GLY A 397 -2.15 4.95 -8.15
N ILE A 398 -2.39 3.63 -8.03
CA ILE A 398 -1.62 2.59 -8.75
C ILE A 398 -1.67 2.77 -10.26
N SER A 399 -2.84 3.11 -10.82
CA SER A 399 -3.01 3.19 -12.28
C SER A 399 -2.14 4.26 -12.93
N LEU A 400 -1.81 5.36 -12.24
CA LEU A 400 -0.88 6.35 -12.76
C LEU A 400 0.51 5.74 -12.94
N GLY A 401 1.01 5.05 -11.91
CA GLY A 401 2.30 4.36 -11.95
C GLY A 401 2.36 3.30 -13.05
N GLN A 402 1.32 2.47 -13.14
CA GLN A 402 1.19 1.49 -14.23
C GLN A 402 1.24 2.15 -15.61
N ALA A 403 0.50 3.24 -15.81
CA ALA A 403 0.40 3.92 -17.09
C ALA A 403 1.76 4.52 -17.51
N VAL A 404 2.47 5.21 -16.60
CA VAL A 404 3.76 5.84 -16.95
C VAL A 404 4.85 4.82 -17.21
N ILE A 405 4.90 3.73 -16.45
CA ILE A 405 5.85 2.64 -16.71
C ILE A 405 5.60 2.04 -18.10
N ALA A 406 4.34 1.73 -18.40
CA ALA A 406 3.96 1.21 -19.71
C ALA A 406 4.28 2.22 -20.82
N TYR A 407 3.98 3.50 -20.64
CA TYR A 407 4.28 4.55 -21.63
C TYR A 407 5.77 4.68 -21.92
N VAL A 408 6.64 4.53 -20.92
CA VAL A 408 8.10 4.54 -21.10
C VAL A 408 8.58 3.27 -21.82
N ARG A 409 8.01 2.11 -21.47
CA ARG A 409 8.36 0.79 -22.04
C ARG A 409 7.79 0.52 -23.41
N SER A 410 6.68 1.16 -23.80
CA SER A 410 6.12 1.03 -25.14
C SER A 410 7.11 1.60 -26.14
N SER A 411 7.65 0.73 -27.01
CA SER A 411 8.59 1.09 -28.06
C SER A 411 8.06 2.29 -28.85
N SER A 412 8.92 3.28 -29.09
CA SER A 412 8.73 4.08 -30.30
C SER A 412 8.94 3.07 -31.43
N GLY A 413 7.90 2.81 -32.23
CA GLY A 413 7.96 1.83 -33.32
C GLY A 413 9.16 2.01 -34.23
#